data_AF-A0A2D6S2V4-F1
#
_entry.id   AF-A0A2D6S2V4-F1
#
_cell.length_a   1.000
_cell.length_b   1.000
_cell.length_c   1.000
_cell.angle_alpha   90.00
_cell.angle_beta   90.00
_cell.angle_gamma   90.00
#
_symmetry.space_group_name_H-M   'P 1'
#
loop_
_entity.id
_entity.type
_entity.pdbx_description
1 polymer ?
#
loop_
_entity_poly.entity_id
_entity_poly.type
_entity_poly.pdbx_seq_one_letter_code
_entity_poly.pdbx_strand_id
1 'polypeptide(L)'
;MEFVYPWGTEITHDNANYVGIGGRDQWDKGTAPIGSFDPNGYGIYNIVGNAWKWCLDEWEQDFYARSPISNPVVGHINIDEVINNYKT
;
A
#
# COMPACT_ATOMS: atom_id res chain seq x y z
N MET A 1 -15.16 -15.49 -0.04
CA MET A 1 -14.28 -15.24 1.13
C MET A 1 -13.80 -13.81 0.98
N GLU A 2 -14.02 -12.96 1.96
CA GLU A 2 -13.71 -11.53 1.88
C GLU A 2 -12.41 -11.29 2.68
N PHE A 3 -11.39 -10.72 2.04
CA PHE A 3 -10.11 -10.40 2.69
C PHE A 3 -10.08 -8.90 3.01
N VAL A 4 -9.59 -8.57 4.21
CA VAL A 4 -9.37 -7.18 4.65
C VAL A 4 -7.91 -6.79 4.46
N TYR A 5 -7.00 -7.75 4.63
CA TYR A 5 -5.56 -7.61 4.47
C TYR A 5 -5.04 -8.57 3.39
N PRO A 6 -3.83 -8.33 2.82
CA PRO A 6 -3.28 -9.17 1.77
C PRO A 6 -3.11 -10.66 2.11
N TRP A 7 -3.19 -11.03 3.38
CA TRP A 7 -3.03 -12.40 3.89
C TRP A 7 -4.29 -12.96 4.57
N GLY A 8 -5.34 -12.16 4.83
CA GLY A 8 -6.45 -12.61 5.65
C GLY A 8 -7.42 -11.52 6.09
N THR A 9 -8.22 -11.83 7.10
CA THR A 9 -9.22 -10.92 7.68
C THR A 9 -8.69 -10.13 8.88
N GLU A 10 -7.65 -10.63 9.53
CA GLU A 10 -7.06 -10.04 10.74
C GLU A 10 -5.63 -9.56 10.49
N ILE A 11 -5.23 -8.54 11.23
CA ILE A 11 -3.84 -8.08 11.31
C ILE A 11 -3.30 -8.33 12.71
N THR A 12 -2.08 -8.85 12.78
CA THR A 12 -1.32 -8.98 14.02
C THR A 12 0.06 -8.38 13.82
N HIS A 13 0.75 -8.13 14.94
CA HIS A 13 2.16 -7.72 14.93
C HIS A 13 3.12 -8.81 14.40
N ASP A 14 2.64 -10.01 14.04
CA ASP A 14 3.40 -10.97 13.26
C ASP A 14 3.29 -10.76 11.75
N ASN A 15 2.39 -9.89 11.27
CA ASN A 15 2.14 -9.68 9.84
C ASN A 15 2.71 -8.37 9.29
N ALA A 16 2.77 -7.31 10.10
CA ALA A 16 3.23 -6.00 9.66
C ALA A 16 3.70 -5.15 10.85
N ASN A 17 4.48 -4.11 10.54
CA ASN A 17 4.85 -3.06 11.49
C ASN A 17 3.78 -1.96 11.50
N TYR A 18 3.11 -1.74 12.62
CA TYR A 18 2.12 -0.68 12.82
C TYR A 18 2.13 -0.21 14.28
N VAL A 19 1.26 0.75 14.65
CA VAL A 19 1.26 1.34 15.99
C VAL A 19 1.30 0.30 17.12
N GLY A 20 2.31 0.39 17.99
CA GLY A 20 2.58 -0.58 19.05
C GLY A 20 3.72 -1.55 18.70
N ILE A 21 3.89 -2.57 19.55
CA ILE A 21 4.85 -3.67 19.33
C ILE A 21 4.24 -4.99 19.82
N GLY A 22 4.72 -6.10 19.27
CA GLY A 22 4.34 -7.46 19.64
C GLY A 22 4.89 -8.48 18.66
N GLY A 23 4.88 -9.78 18.99
CA GLY A 23 5.28 -10.83 18.04
C GLY A 23 6.62 -10.52 17.32
N ARG A 24 6.62 -10.58 15.98
CA ARG A 24 7.76 -10.18 15.13
C ARG A 24 7.98 -8.66 15.02
N ASP A 25 6.96 -7.83 15.22
CA ASP A 25 7.07 -6.36 15.15
C ASP A 25 7.58 -5.76 16.47
N GLN A 26 8.85 -5.40 16.48
CA GLN A 26 9.53 -4.85 17.65
C GLN A 26 9.95 -3.38 17.46
N TRP A 27 9.41 -2.68 16.44
CA TRP A 27 9.87 -1.34 16.02
C TRP A 27 8.88 -0.22 16.37
N ASP A 28 8.69 0.05 17.67
CA ASP A 28 7.70 1.03 18.20
C ASP A 28 7.68 2.41 17.49
N LYS A 29 8.86 2.97 17.18
CA LYS A 29 8.99 4.31 16.58
C LYS A 29 9.87 4.32 15.34
N GLY A 30 9.93 3.20 14.63
CA GLY A 30 10.83 3.04 13.50
C GLY A 30 10.27 2.13 12.42
N THR A 31 11.03 2.04 11.33
CA THR A 31 10.73 1.10 10.27
C THR A 31 11.34 -0.26 10.57
N ALA A 32 10.66 -1.30 10.14
CA ALA A 32 11.22 -2.64 10.08
C ALA A 32 12.04 -2.80 8.79
N PRO A 33 13.14 -3.57 8.79
CA PRO A 33 13.80 -4.00 7.58
C PRO A 33 12.82 -4.67 6.62
N ILE A 34 12.99 -4.44 5.30
CA ILE A 34 12.19 -5.15 4.30
C ILE A 34 12.46 -6.65 4.42
N GLY A 35 11.39 -7.44 4.35
CA GLY A 35 11.48 -8.90 4.53
C GLY A 35 11.37 -9.38 5.99
N SER A 36 11.11 -8.48 6.95
CA SER A 36 10.87 -8.88 8.35
C SER A 36 9.57 -9.67 8.56
N PHE A 37 8.63 -9.56 7.61
CA PHE A 37 7.35 -10.27 7.61
C PHE A 37 7.19 -11.04 6.30
N ASP A 38 6.25 -11.97 6.27
CA ASP A 38 6.02 -12.80 5.09
C ASP A 38 5.46 -11.96 3.93
N PRO A 39 5.80 -12.29 2.68
CA PRO A 39 5.22 -11.61 1.54
C PRO A 39 3.74 -12.00 1.35
N ASN A 40 2.97 -11.17 0.65
CA ASN A 40 1.64 -11.58 0.19
C ASN A 40 1.73 -12.67 -0.90
N GLY A 41 0.58 -13.16 -1.40
CA GLY A 41 0.53 -14.19 -2.45
C GLY A 41 1.23 -13.83 -3.78
N TYR A 42 1.62 -12.56 -3.98
CA TYR A 42 2.38 -12.09 -5.15
C TYR A 42 3.88 -11.96 -4.88
N GLY A 43 4.37 -12.31 -3.68
CA GLY A 43 5.77 -12.16 -3.32
C GLY A 43 6.16 -10.73 -2.89
N ILE A 44 5.19 -9.85 -2.63
CA ILE A 44 5.47 -8.45 -2.27
C ILE A 44 5.47 -8.28 -0.75
N TYR A 45 6.54 -7.67 -0.24
CA TYR A 45 6.77 -7.45 1.19
C TYR A 45 6.25 -6.10 1.66
N ASN A 46 5.85 -6.04 2.94
CA ASN A 46 5.50 -4.81 3.64
C ASN A 46 4.46 -3.93 2.92
N ILE A 47 3.50 -4.52 2.18
CA ILE A 47 2.40 -3.78 1.53
C ILE A 47 1.61 -2.97 2.56
N VAL A 48 1.26 -3.60 3.69
CA VAL A 48 0.61 -2.97 4.83
C VAL A 48 1.65 -2.59 5.89
N GLY A 49 1.48 -1.44 6.53
CA GLY A 49 2.36 -0.96 7.60
C GLY A 49 3.74 -0.51 7.14
N ASN A 50 4.68 -0.41 8.09
CA ASN A 50 6.07 0.04 7.95
C ASN A 50 6.22 1.52 7.53
N ALA A 51 5.82 1.85 6.30
CA ALA A 51 5.81 3.19 5.76
C ALA A 51 4.63 3.35 4.79
N TRP A 52 4.20 4.59 4.57
CA TRP A 52 3.34 4.90 3.43
C TRP A 52 4.12 4.72 2.12
N LYS A 53 3.42 4.34 1.05
CA LYS A 53 3.97 4.20 -0.29
C LYS A 53 3.18 5.13 -1.19
N TRP A 54 3.87 6.06 -1.82
CA TRP A 54 3.24 7.02 -2.73
C TRP A 54 2.74 6.31 -3.99
N CYS A 55 1.59 6.75 -4.47
CA CYS A 55 1.07 6.41 -5.79
C CYS A 55 1.22 7.62 -6.72
N LEU A 56 1.17 7.38 -8.02
CA LEU A 56 1.18 8.45 -9.01
C LEU A 56 -0.16 9.18 -9.09
N ASP A 57 -1.24 8.55 -8.63
CA ASP A 57 -2.59 9.10 -8.62
C ASP A 57 -2.73 10.33 -7.71
N GLU A 58 -3.47 11.33 -8.20
CA GLU A 58 -4.01 12.36 -7.33
C GLU A 58 -5.15 11.81 -6.46
N TRP A 59 -5.38 12.43 -5.30
CA TRP A 59 -6.52 12.09 -4.46
C TRP A 59 -7.79 12.78 -4.96
N GLU A 60 -8.84 12.00 -5.20
CA GLU A 60 -10.17 12.50 -5.50
C GLU A 60 -11.24 11.61 -4.85
N GLN A 61 -12.11 12.22 -4.03
CA GLN A 61 -13.07 11.52 -3.18
C GLN A 61 -14.02 10.59 -3.96
N ASP A 62 -14.54 11.04 -5.10
CA ASP A 62 -15.61 10.33 -5.83
C ASP A 62 -15.10 9.53 -7.04
N PHE A 63 -13.78 9.44 -7.22
CA PHE A 63 -13.20 8.84 -8.44
C PHE A 63 -13.64 7.39 -8.65
N TYR A 64 -13.74 6.60 -7.59
CA TYR A 64 -14.12 5.18 -7.70
C TYR A 64 -15.52 4.97 -8.29
N ALA A 65 -16.46 5.90 -8.06
CA ALA A 65 -17.80 5.83 -8.63
C ALA A 65 -17.82 6.03 -10.16
N ARG A 66 -16.77 6.62 -10.73
CA ARG A 66 -16.66 7.00 -12.16
C ARG A 66 -15.40 6.47 -12.85
N SER A 67 -14.66 5.58 -12.19
CA SER A 67 -13.36 5.09 -12.67
C SER A 67 -13.51 4.23 -13.93
N PRO A 68 -12.67 4.41 -14.96
CA PRO A 68 -12.67 3.53 -16.13
C PRO A 68 -12.15 2.13 -15.75
N ILE A 69 -12.64 1.10 -16.44
CA ILE A 69 -12.31 -0.31 -16.14
C ILE A 69 -10.84 -0.65 -16.45
N SER A 70 -10.24 -0.01 -17.45
CA SER A 70 -8.90 -0.33 -17.93
C SER A 70 -7.95 0.82 -17.66
N ASN A 71 -6.87 0.57 -16.92
CA ASN A 71 -5.79 1.51 -16.59
C ASN A 71 -6.30 2.89 -16.13
N PRO A 72 -7.05 2.95 -15.02
CA PRO A 72 -7.52 4.23 -14.48
C PRO A 72 -6.37 5.13 -14.04
N VAL A 73 -6.54 6.42 -14.28
CA VAL A 73 -5.65 7.49 -13.80
C VAL A 73 -6.52 8.60 -13.22
N VAL A 74 -6.11 9.16 -12.08
CA VAL A 74 -6.73 10.34 -11.44
C VAL A 74 -5.83 11.56 -11.63
N GLY A 75 -6.43 12.72 -11.88
CA GLY A 75 -5.71 14.00 -12.02
C GLY A 75 -5.17 14.30 -13.43
N HIS A 76 -5.11 13.30 -14.32
CA HIS A 76 -4.55 13.44 -15.67
C HIS A 76 -5.32 12.63 -16.72
N ILE A 77 -5.12 12.91 -18.01
CA ILE A 77 -5.84 12.24 -19.11
C ILE A 77 -5.29 10.83 -19.35
N ASN A 78 -3.98 10.63 -19.16
CA ASN A 78 -3.28 9.37 -19.38
C ASN A 78 -1.97 9.32 -18.60
N ILE A 79 -1.33 8.15 -18.58
CA ILE A 79 -0.08 7.92 -17.84
C ILE A 79 1.11 8.77 -18.35
N ASP A 80 1.13 9.11 -19.64
CA ASP A 80 2.23 9.92 -20.21
C ASP A 80 2.21 11.34 -19.62
N GLU A 81 1.02 11.91 -19.42
CA GLU A 81 0.88 13.20 -18.75
C GLU A 81 1.32 13.15 -17.29
N VAL A 82 0.97 12.08 -16.58
CA VAL A 82 1.41 11.88 -15.19
C VAL A 82 2.93 11.85 -15.09
N ILE A 83 3.57 11.06 -15.95
CA ILE A 83 5.03 10.86 -15.95
C ILE A 83 5.75 12.15 -16.36
N ASN A 84 5.28 12.85 -17.39
CA ASN A 84 5.93 14.07 -17.87
C ASN A 84 5.83 15.25 -16.88
N ASN A 85 4.81 15.26 -16.01
CA ASN A 85 4.64 16.28 -14.98
C ASN A 85 5.39 15.94 -13.67
N TYR A 86 5.86 14.70 -13.50
CA TYR A 86 6.59 14.30 -12.31
C TYR A 86 8.00 14.91 -12.30
N LYS A 87 8.20 15.94 -11.46
CA LYS A 87 9.50 16.57 -11.24
C LYS A 87 10.15 15.94 -10.00
N THR A 88 11.33 15.35 -10.18
CA THR A 88 12.20 14.86 -9.09
C THR A 88 12.95 16.00 -8.41
#